data_AF-A0A3D1LEA9-F1
#
_entry.id   AF-A0A3D1LEA9-F1
#
_cell.length_a   1.000
_cell.length_b   1.000
_cell.length_c   1.000
_cell.angle_alpha   90.00
_cell.angle_beta   90.00
_cell.angle_gamma   90.00
#
_symmetry.space_group_name_H-M   'P 1'
#
loop_
_entity.id
_entity.type
_entity.pdbx_description
1 polymer ?
#
loop_
_entity_poly.entity_id
_entity_poly.type
_entity_poly.pdbx_seq_one_letter_code
_entity_poly.pdbx_strand_id
1 'polypeptide(L)'
;MKRYMLLPEDSIELLRAQDEAEAAVCVFCERTMILFPCSKIEAVCMQRRVTEDRLHPVDCLELLARDTLFDAQQAVLIPVTRQDYPDFLQTLEAQCPALLENIQTKLYQKETCDQTGGHLHKHS
;
A
#
# COMPACT_ATOMS: atom_id res chain seq x y z
N MET A 1 -7.43 9.47 -3.89
CA MET A 1 -6.28 8.59 -4.20
C MET A 1 -6.75 7.14 -4.03
N LYS A 2 -6.36 6.20 -4.90
CA LYS A 2 -6.75 4.79 -4.71
C LYS A 2 -5.90 4.17 -3.60
N ARG A 3 -6.55 3.54 -2.62
CA ARG A 3 -5.91 2.75 -1.58
C ARG A 3 -6.33 1.30 -1.74
N TYR A 4 -5.39 0.38 -1.59
CA TYR A 4 -5.65 -1.04 -1.61
C TYR A 4 -5.02 -1.68 -0.38
N MET A 5 -5.82 -2.36 0.45
CA MET A 5 -5.30 -3.17 1.55
C MET A 5 -5.11 -4.60 1.09
N LEU A 6 -3.92 -5.16 1.35
CA LEU A 6 -3.67 -6.56 1.06
C LEU A 6 -4.58 -7.47 1.91
N LEU A 7 -5.33 -8.30 1.22
CA LEU A 7 -6.11 -9.41 1.74
C LEU A 7 -5.20 -10.61 2.03
N PRO A 8 -5.60 -11.53 2.94
CA PRO A 8 -4.81 -12.71 3.28
C PRO A 8 -4.36 -13.57 2.08
N GLU A 9 -5.18 -13.64 1.04
CA GLU A 9 -4.94 -14.40 -0.19
C GLU A 9 -4.00 -13.69 -1.19
N ASP A 10 -3.79 -12.39 -1.04
CA ASP A 10 -2.86 -11.65 -1.89
C ASP A 10 -1.43 -12.05 -1.57
N SER A 11 -0.55 -11.91 -2.56
CA SER A 11 0.89 -12.13 -2.40
C SER A 11 1.65 -10.82 -2.59
N ILE A 12 2.70 -10.62 -1.79
CA ILE A 12 3.62 -9.51 -1.94
C ILE A 12 5.06 -10.02 -1.94
N GLU A 13 5.85 -9.53 -2.90
CA GLU A 13 7.26 -9.88 -3.00
C GLU A 13 8.09 -8.69 -3.44
N LEU A 14 9.39 -8.74 -3.14
CA LEU A 14 10.37 -7.82 -3.71
C LEU A 14 11.12 -8.53 -4.83
N LEU A 15 10.87 -8.10 -6.06
CA LEU A 15 11.67 -8.47 -7.21
C LEU A 15 13.03 -7.80 -7.08
N ARG A 16 14.09 -8.63 -7.02
CA ARG A 16 15.46 -8.15 -6.93
C ARG A 16 15.89 -7.53 -8.25
N ALA A 17 16.76 -6.53 -8.17
CA ALA A 17 17.46 -6.04 -9.34
C ALA A 17 18.27 -7.19 -9.97
N GLN A 18 18.10 -7.40 -11.27
CA GLN A 18 18.88 -8.33 -12.07
C GLN A 18 19.33 -7.59 -13.33
N ASP A 19 20.63 -7.65 -13.62
CA ASP A 19 21.27 -6.95 -14.73
C ASP A 19 20.96 -5.44 -14.74
N GLU A 20 20.24 -4.95 -15.76
CA GLU A 20 19.82 -3.55 -15.90
C GLU A 20 18.47 -3.25 -15.25
N ALA A 21 17.75 -4.27 -14.75
CA ALA A 21 16.43 -4.10 -14.17
C ALA A 21 16.53 -3.63 -12.72
N GLU A 22 15.78 -2.58 -12.39
CA GLU A 22 15.65 -2.07 -11.03
C GLU A 22 14.86 -3.04 -10.13
N ALA A 23 15.12 -3.01 -8.81
CA ALA A 23 14.27 -3.70 -7.84
C ALA A 23 12.85 -3.10 -7.84
N ALA A 24 11.85 -3.96 -7.61
CA ALA A 24 10.45 -3.55 -7.59
C ALA A 24 9.64 -4.32 -6.54
N VAL A 25 8.74 -3.63 -5.86
CA VAL A 25 7.70 -4.29 -5.06
C VAL A 25 6.61 -4.77 -6.01
N CYS A 26 6.31 -6.06 -5.93
CA CYS A 26 5.27 -6.71 -6.73
C CYS A 26 4.14 -7.17 -5.83
N VAL A 27 2.92 -6.74 -6.14
CA VAL A 27 1.70 -7.12 -5.44
C VAL A 27 0.83 -7.91 -6.41
N PHE A 28 0.47 -9.13 -6.02
CA PHE A 28 -0.46 -9.96 -6.75
C PHE A 28 -1.78 -10.02 -5.99
N CYS A 29 -2.82 -9.44 -6.58
CA CYS A 29 -4.17 -9.49 -6.05
C CYS A 29 -5.13 -10.10 -7.08
N GLU A 30 -5.64 -11.29 -6.76
CA GLU A 30 -6.46 -12.14 -7.65
C GLU A 30 -5.85 -12.33 -9.06
N ARG A 31 -6.20 -11.45 -10.00
CA ARG A 31 -5.78 -11.46 -11.42
C ARG A 31 -4.99 -10.23 -11.82
N THR A 32 -4.73 -9.31 -10.89
CA THR A 32 -4.00 -8.06 -11.13
C THR A 32 -2.64 -8.15 -10.49
N MET A 33 -1.62 -7.75 -11.24
CA MET A 33 -0.27 -7.54 -10.74
C MET A 33 -0.01 -6.03 -10.73
N ILE A 34 0.39 -5.50 -9.56
CA ILE A 34 0.80 -4.12 -9.40
C ILE A 34 2.31 -4.12 -9.16
N LEU A 35 3.04 -3.40 -10.02
CA LEU A 35 4.49 -3.29 -9.97
C LEU A 35 4.88 -1.87 -9.59
N PHE A 36 5.62 -1.74 -8.48
CA PHE A 36 6.22 -0.49 -8.05
C PHE A 36 7.74 -0.60 -8.10
N PRO A 37 8.41 -0.05 -9.13
CA PRO A 37 9.85 0.15 -9.09
C PRO A 37 10.21 0.92 -7.82
N CYS A 38 11.25 0.51 -7.11
CA CYS A 38 11.59 1.09 -5.82
C CYS A 38 11.88 2.61 -5.91
N SER A 39 12.45 3.08 -7.02
CA SER A 39 12.71 4.48 -7.35
C SER A 39 11.45 5.31 -7.57
N LYS A 40 10.31 4.65 -7.78
CA LYS A 40 8.99 5.27 -7.96
C LYS A 40 8.14 5.23 -6.70
N ILE A 41 8.63 4.61 -5.61
CA ILE A 41 8.00 4.70 -4.30
C ILE A 41 8.29 6.09 -3.75
N GLU A 42 7.23 6.89 -3.63
CA GLU A 42 7.29 8.30 -3.21
C GLU A 42 7.36 8.44 -1.70
N ALA A 43 6.74 7.51 -0.97
CA ALA A 43 6.74 7.50 0.49
C ALA A 43 6.45 6.11 1.05
N VAL A 44 7.05 5.84 2.21
CA VAL A 44 6.72 4.71 3.06
C VAL A 44 6.33 5.25 4.44
N CYS A 45 5.19 4.81 4.97
CA CYS A 45 4.79 5.21 6.32
C CYS A 45 4.01 4.12 7.05
N MET A 46 4.04 4.15 8.38
CA MET A 46 3.23 3.28 9.20
C MET A 46 1.85 3.91 9.44
N GLN A 47 0.79 3.27 8.97
CA GLN A 47 -0.60 3.63 9.25
C GLN A 47 -1.12 2.80 10.45
N ARG A 48 -1.57 3.48 11.50
CA ARG A 48 -2.10 2.85 12.72
C ARG A 48 -3.62 2.72 12.63
N ARG A 49 -4.16 1.61 13.14
CA ARG A 49 -5.61 1.37 13.24
C ARG A 49 -6.37 1.54 11.92
N VAL A 50 -5.82 1.02 10.84
CA VAL A 50 -6.46 1.00 9.52
C VAL A 50 -7.70 0.12 9.56
N THR A 51 -8.82 0.63 9.07
CA THR A 51 -10.11 -0.07 8.98
C THR A 51 -10.59 -0.27 7.54
N GLU A 52 -9.75 0.03 6.55
CA GLU A 52 -10.05 -0.23 5.14
C GLU A 52 -10.38 -1.71 4.95
N ASP A 53 -11.55 -2.01 4.38
CA ASP A 53 -12.07 -3.36 4.11
C ASP A 53 -11.98 -4.36 5.28
N ARG A 54 -11.95 -3.87 6.53
CA ARG A 54 -11.86 -4.71 7.73
C ARG A 54 -12.79 -4.26 8.84
N LEU A 55 -13.35 -5.25 9.55
CA LEU A 55 -14.15 -5.04 10.76
C LEU A 55 -13.30 -4.62 11.96
N HIS A 56 -12.07 -5.14 12.07
CA HIS A 56 -11.16 -4.85 13.17
C HIS A 56 -9.97 -4.03 12.68
N PRO A 57 -9.60 -2.94 13.38
CA PRO A 57 -8.45 -2.13 13.00
C PRO A 57 -7.15 -2.93 13.02
N VAL A 58 -6.31 -2.71 12.02
CA VAL A 58 -4.96 -3.31 11.93
C VAL A 58 -3.94 -2.24 11.59
N ASP A 59 -2.70 -2.40 12.04
CA ASP A 59 -1.62 -1.51 11.62
C ASP A 59 -1.07 -1.98 10.27
N CYS A 60 -0.74 -1.05 9.38
CA CYS A 60 -0.22 -1.34 8.05
C CYS A 60 1.01 -0.52 7.71
N LEU A 61 1.97 -1.14 7.04
CA LEU A 61 2.96 -0.40 6.25
C LEU A 61 2.28 0.08 4.97
N GLU A 62 2.26 1.39 4.73
CA GLU A 62 1.75 2.01 3.52
C GLU A 62 2.91 2.28 2.56
N LEU A 63 2.82 1.76 1.34
CA LEU A 63 3.67 2.12 0.22
C LEU A 63 2.89 3.04 -0.72
N LEU A 64 3.40 4.24 -0.91
CA LEU A 64 2.85 5.21 -1.84
C LEU A 64 3.70 5.26 -3.11
N ALA A 65 3.09 4.99 -4.26
CA ALA A 65 3.79 5.02 -5.54
C ALA A 65 2.83 5.49 -6.64
N ARG A 66 3.38 5.90 -7.78
CA ARG A 66 2.58 6.13 -8.99
C ARG A 66 2.54 4.86 -9.83
N ASP A 67 1.32 4.50 -10.20
CA ASP A 67 1.09 3.49 -11.22
C ASP A 67 1.66 3.96 -12.56
N THR A 68 2.50 3.11 -13.17
CA THR A 68 3.21 3.46 -14.40
C THR A 68 2.31 3.49 -15.64
N LEU A 69 1.14 2.86 -15.61
CA LEU A 69 0.20 2.82 -16.72
C LEU A 69 -0.73 4.04 -16.75
N PHE A 70 -1.13 4.52 -15.58
CA PHE A 70 -2.14 5.58 -15.45
C PHE A 70 -1.62 6.88 -14.83
N ASP A 71 -0.32 6.95 -14.46
CA ASP A 71 0.31 8.06 -13.74
C ASP A 71 -0.51 8.54 -12.52
N ALA A 72 -1.24 7.59 -11.93
CA ALA A 72 -2.13 7.83 -10.80
C ALA A 72 -1.44 7.36 -9.53
N GLN A 73 -1.45 8.20 -8.51
CA GLN A 73 -0.94 7.85 -7.19
C GLN A 73 -1.82 6.75 -6.57
N GLN A 74 -1.16 5.68 -6.15
CA GLN A 74 -1.75 4.53 -5.49
C GLN A 74 -1.03 4.27 -4.17
N ALA A 75 -1.80 3.88 -3.16
CA ALA A 75 -1.26 3.44 -1.89
C ALA A 75 -1.63 1.98 -1.64
N VAL A 76 -0.64 1.16 -1.33
CA VAL A 76 -0.84 -0.22 -0.89
C VAL A 76 -0.58 -0.31 0.60
N LEU A 77 -1.57 -0.82 1.33
CA LEU A 77 -1.56 -1.03 2.77
C LEU A 77 -1.26 -2.50 3.05
N ILE A 78 -0.10 -2.77 3.64
CA ILE A 78 0.40 -4.10 3.96
C ILE A 78 0.19 -4.32 5.46
N PRO A 79 -0.79 -5.16 5.89
CA PRO A 79 -1.00 -5.42 7.30
C PRO A 79 0.24 -6.05 7.95
N VAL A 80 0.70 -5.47 9.05
CA VAL A 80 1.90 -5.95 9.77
C VAL A 80 1.68 -7.30 10.44
N THR A 81 0.43 -7.75 10.51
CA THR A 81 0.03 -9.05 11.07
C THR A 81 0.09 -10.19 10.05
N ARG A 82 0.44 -9.92 8.78
CA ARG A 82 0.59 -10.98 7.78
C ARG A 82 1.78 -11.88 8.13
N GLN A 83 1.69 -13.15 7.75
CA GLN A 83 2.75 -14.13 8.02
C GLN A 83 4.04 -13.83 7.25
N ASP A 84 3.93 -13.34 6.01
CA ASP A 84 5.03 -13.01 5.10
C ASP A 84 5.60 -11.60 5.32
N TYR A 85 4.98 -10.79 6.18
CA TYR A 85 5.41 -9.41 6.43
C TYR A 85 6.86 -9.28 6.93
N PRO A 86 7.34 -10.08 7.91
CA PRO A 86 8.71 -9.96 8.40
C PRO A 86 9.76 -10.22 7.30
N ASP A 87 9.55 -11.27 6.50
CA ASP A 87 10.47 -11.66 5.42
C ASP A 87 10.47 -10.61 4.30
N PHE A 88 9.28 -10.09 3.96
CA PHE A 88 9.14 -8.98 3.03
C PHE A 88 9.89 -7.73 3.51
N LEU A 89 9.67 -7.31 4.76
CA LEU A 89 10.29 -6.12 5.34
C LEU A 89 11.82 -6.27 5.39
N GLN A 90 12.33 -7.43 5.81
CA GLN A 90 13.76 -7.71 5.83
C GLN A 90 14.38 -7.64 4.43
N THR A 91 13.66 -8.16 3.42
CA THR A 91 14.13 -8.12 2.03
C THR A 91 14.13 -6.68 1.48
N LEU A 92 13.10 -5.90 1.81
CA LEU A 92 13.00 -4.48 1.45
C LEU A 92 14.11 -3.65 2.11
N GLU A 93 14.39 -3.88 3.39
CA GLU A 93 15.48 -3.22 4.11
C GLU A 93 16.86 -3.55 3.52
N ALA A 94 17.09 -4.80 3.15
CA ALA A 94 18.37 -5.23 2.57
C ALA A 94 18.63 -4.64 1.18
N GLN A 95 17.60 -4.46 0.36
CA GLN A 95 17.73 -4.05 -1.03
C GLN A 95 17.52 -2.55 -1.23
N CYS A 96 16.63 -1.94 -0.46
CA CYS A 96 16.23 -0.55 -0.60
C CYS A 96 16.12 0.14 0.79
N PRO A 97 17.20 0.16 1.59
CA PRO A 97 17.17 0.68 2.96
C PRO A 97 16.70 2.14 3.03
N ALA A 98 17.03 2.94 2.02
CA ALA A 98 16.64 4.35 1.92
C ALA A 98 15.11 4.57 1.94
N LEU A 99 14.32 3.59 1.49
CA LEU A 99 12.85 3.68 1.56
C LEU A 99 12.32 3.56 2.99
N LEU A 100 13.10 2.97 3.89
CA LEU A 100 12.74 2.77 5.29
C LEU A 100 13.42 3.77 6.23
N GLU A 101 14.20 4.70 5.69
CA GLU A 101 14.77 5.79 6.46
C GLU A 101 13.67 6.79 6.86
N ASN A 102 13.57 7.10 8.15
CA ASN A 102 12.64 8.09 8.70
C ASN A 102 11.14 7.76 8.48
N ILE A 103 10.76 6.47 8.52
CA ILE A 103 9.34 6.06 8.46
C ILE A 103 8.52 6.81 9.51
N GLN A 104 7.58 7.62 9.04
CA GLN A 104 6.62 8.29 9.90
C GLN A 104 5.51 7.34 10.29
N THR A 105 5.03 7.46 11.53
CA THR A 105 3.81 6.78 11.97
C THR A 105 2.65 7.77 11.97
N LYS A 106 1.54 7.41 11.33
CA LYS A 106 0.32 8.21 11.20
C LYS A 106 -0.87 7.41 11.70
N LEU A 107 -1.87 8.09 12.24
CA LEU A 107 -3.17 7.48 12.52
C LEU A 107 -3.97 7.43 11.22
N TYR A 108 -4.49 6.27 10.88
CA TYR A 108 -5.33 6.12 9.70
C TYR A 108 -6.59 6.99 9.84
N GLN A 109 -6.86 7.75 8.77
CA GLN A 109 -8.09 8.53 8.62
C GLN A 109 -8.73 8.10 7.31
N LYS A 110 -9.91 7.46 7.42
CA LYS A 110 -10.70 7.14 6.24
C LYS A 110 -11.16 8.45 5.61
N GLU A 111 -10.98 8.59 4.29
CA GLU A 111 -11.55 9.71 3.57
C GLU A 111 -13.09 9.66 3.73
N THR A 112 -13.66 10.70 4.34
CA THR A 112 -15.10 10.78 4.64
C THR A 112 -15.90 11.38 3.49
N CYS A 113 -15.27 11.61 2.32
CA CYS A 113 -15.94 12.17 1.16
C CYS A 113 -16.32 11.05 0.19
N ASP A 114 -17.54 10.54 0.36
CA ASP A 114 -18.25 9.90 -0.72
C ASP A 114 -18.84 11.02 -1.61
N GLN A 115 -18.33 11.19 -2.83
CA GLN A 115 -18.94 12.11 -3.81
C GLN A 115 -20.36 11.65 -4.24
N THR A 116 -20.94 10.65 -3.56
CA THR A 116 -22.37 10.36 -3.57
C THR A 116 -23.11 11.38 -2.70
N GLY A 117 -23.28 12.59 -3.24
CA GLY A 117 -24.17 13.60 -2.68
C GLY A 117 -25.61 13.08 -2.61
N GLY A 118 -25.93 12.32 -1.56
CA GLY A 118 -27.29 11.96 -1.18
C GLY A 118 -27.99 13.18 -0.59
N HIS A 119 -28.35 14.15 -1.43
CA HIS A 119 -29.32 15.16 -1.05
C HIS A 119 -30.64 14.46 -0.77
N LEU A 120 -30.89 14.15 0.50
CA LEU A 120 -32.23 13.83 1.01
C LEU A 120 -33.11 15.06 0.80
N HIS A 121 -33.74 15.15 -0.37
CA HIS A 121 -34.89 16.01 -0.58
C HIS A 121 -36.01 15.53 0.34
N LYS A 122 -36.12 16.14 1.51
CA LYS A 122 -37.35 16.11 2.30
C LYS A 122 -38.38 16.92 1.53
N HIS A 123 -39.19 16.25 0.71
CA HIS A 123 -40.45 16.83 0.27
C HIS A 123 -41.36 16.92 1.49
N SER A 124 -41.69 18.16 1.85
CA SER A 124 -42.75 18.50 2.82
C SER A 124 -44.08 18.54 2.09
#